data_AF-A0A1I8M343-F1
#
_entry.id   AF-A0A1I8M343-F1
#
_cell.length_a   1.000
_cell.length_b   1.000
_cell.length_c   1.000
_cell.angle_alpha   90.00
_cell.angle_beta   90.00
_cell.angle_gamma   90.00
#
_symmetry.space_group_name_H-M   'P 1'
#
loop_
_entity.id
_entity.type
_entity.pdbx_description
1 polymer ?
#
loop_
_entity_poly.entity_id
_entity_poly.type
_entity_poly.pdbx_seq_one_letter_code
_entity_poly.pdbx_strand_id
1 'polypeptide(L)'
;MKLMKNPSTYFVIFLIICACCTQETEAVRRVMRGRRTLTRRYFTGLAIPGWALVTLIGISELLLGAVLYFVLYKFVLSKDYEPTTNTYAPAATNEV
;
A
#
# COMPACT_ATOMS: atom_id res chain seq x y z
N MET A 1 16.75 27.46 -6.96
CA MET A 1 15.47 27.27 -7.71
C MET A 1 15.74 26.61 -9.08
N LYS A 2 15.93 25.28 -9.13
CA LYS A 2 16.01 24.53 -10.41
C LYS A 2 14.72 23.75 -10.75
N LEU A 3 13.80 23.62 -9.79
CA LEU A 3 12.56 22.84 -9.94
C LEU A 3 11.57 23.44 -10.97
N MET A 4 11.54 24.76 -11.13
CA MET A 4 10.52 25.46 -11.95
C MET A 4 10.80 25.48 -13.46
N LYS A 5 11.87 24.85 -13.94
CA LYS A 5 12.15 24.78 -15.40
C LYS A 5 11.58 23.55 -16.09
N ASN A 6 11.17 22.54 -15.34
CA ASN A 6 10.69 21.29 -15.93
C ASN A 6 9.16 21.35 -16.13
N PRO A 7 8.62 21.01 -17.31
CA PRO A 7 7.17 21.00 -17.53
C PRO A 7 6.44 20.03 -16.59
N SER A 8 7.15 18.98 -16.15
CA SER A 8 6.67 18.01 -15.16
C SER A 8 6.31 18.64 -13.81
N THR A 9 7.03 19.68 -13.35
CA THR A 9 6.70 20.30 -12.05
C THR A 9 5.42 21.11 -12.11
N TYR A 10 5.15 21.82 -13.21
CA TYR A 10 3.87 22.50 -13.42
C TYR A 10 2.70 21.53 -13.48
N PHE A 11 2.88 20.37 -14.13
CA PHE A 11 1.85 19.33 -14.21
C PHE A 11 1.54 18.73 -12.83
N VAL A 12 2.56 18.48 -12.00
CA VAL A 12 2.37 18.00 -10.62
C VAL A 12 1.65 19.05 -9.77
N ILE A 13 2.01 20.33 -9.90
CA ILE A 13 1.32 21.43 -9.20
C ILE A 13 -0.15 21.51 -9.63
N PHE A 14 -0.44 21.39 -10.94
CA PHE A 14 -1.80 21.36 -11.47
C PHE A 14 -2.60 20.17 -10.92
N LEU A 15 -2.01 18.98 -10.88
CA LEU A 15 -2.65 17.79 -10.29
C LEU A 15 -2.94 17.97 -8.80
N ILE A 16 -2.02 18.58 -8.03
CA ILE A 16 -2.23 18.90 -6.61
C ILE A 16 -3.41 19.87 -6.46
N ILE A 17 -3.49 20.91 -7.30
CA ILE A 17 -4.61 21.85 -7.31
C ILE A 17 -5.93 21.13 -7.63
N CYS A 18 -5.97 20.31 -8.69
CA CYS A 18 -7.15 19.51 -9.02
C CYS A 18 -7.56 18.56 -7.89
N ALA A 19 -6.60 17.92 -7.21
CA ALA A 19 -6.86 17.03 -6.07
C ALA A 19 -7.42 17.78 -4.85
N CYS A 20 -7.01 19.02 -4.62
CA CYS A 20 -7.62 19.92 -3.62
C CYS A 20 -9.04 20.35 -4.01
N CYS A 21 -9.36 20.42 -5.31
CA CYS A 21 -10.69 20.76 -5.79
C CYS A 21 -11.67 19.58 -5.84
N THR A 22 -11.20 18.33 -5.75
CA THR A 22 -12.03 17.10 -5.83
C THR A 22 -12.36 16.49 -4.46
N GLN A 23 -12.27 17.28 -3.37
CA GLN A 23 -12.37 16.81 -1.99
C GLN A 23 -13.63 15.98 -1.67
N GLU A 24 -14.73 16.19 -2.39
CA GLU A 24 -16.01 15.53 -2.10
C GLU A 24 -16.80 15.30 -3.41
N THR A 25 -16.44 14.28 -4.21
CA THR A 25 -17.30 13.85 -5.32
C THR A 25 -18.55 13.14 -4.78
N GLU A 26 -19.47 13.94 -4.21
CA GLU A 26 -20.93 13.82 -4.06
C GLU A 26 -21.62 12.43 -4.00
N ALA A 27 -20.95 11.33 -3.67
CA ALA A 27 -21.61 10.03 -3.56
C ALA A 27 -22.63 10.02 -2.40
N VAL A 28 -22.40 10.83 -1.36
CA VAL A 28 -23.29 10.96 -0.19
C VAL A 28 -24.54 11.80 -0.50
N ARG A 29 -24.48 12.73 -1.46
CA ARG A 29 -25.62 13.63 -1.78
C ARG A 29 -26.80 12.90 -2.43
N ARG A 30 -26.57 11.73 -3.06
CA ARG A 30 -27.65 10.91 -3.61
C ARG A 30 -28.39 10.08 -2.55
N VAL A 31 -27.70 9.57 -1.53
CA VAL A 31 -28.32 8.73 -0.48
C VAL A 31 -29.19 9.55 0.48
N MET A 32 -28.86 10.82 0.70
CA MET A 32 -29.54 11.69 1.68
C MET A 32 -30.80 12.41 1.16
N ARG A 33 -31.17 12.29 -0.13
CA ARG A 33 -32.33 13.02 -0.69
C ARG A 33 -33.70 12.56 -0.15
N GLY A 34 -33.77 11.38 0.48
CA GLY A 34 -35.01 10.83 1.02
C GLY A 34 -35.32 11.17 2.49
N ARG A 35 -34.34 11.63 3.28
CA ARG A 35 -34.52 11.84 4.72
C ARG A 35 -34.31 13.33 5.05
N ARG A 36 -35.43 14.07 5.05
CA ARG A 36 -35.47 15.43 5.60
C ARG A 36 -34.80 15.44 6.98
N THR A 37 -33.99 16.49 7.21
CA THR A 37 -33.40 16.92 8.49
C THR A 37 -32.25 16.10 9.09
N LEU A 38 -31.22 15.76 8.32
CA LEU A 38 -29.87 15.76 8.91
C LEU A 38 -29.40 17.21 8.99
N THR A 39 -29.57 17.82 10.17
CA THR A 39 -29.08 19.17 10.44
C THR A 39 -27.57 19.20 10.21
N ARG A 40 -27.15 20.13 9.34
CA ARG A 40 -25.79 20.36 8.81
C ARG A 40 -24.65 20.40 9.86
N ARG A 41 -24.97 20.41 11.17
CA ARG A 41 -24.01 20.42 12.29
C ARG A 41 -23.33 19.08 12.58
N TYR A 42 -23.88 17.95 12.13
CA TYR A 42 -23.30 16.62 12.42
C TYR A 42 -22.36 16.08 11.34
N PHE A 43 -22.20 16.79 10.23
CA PHE A 43 -21.27 16.40 9.18
C PHE A 43 -19.98 17.23 9.32
N THR A 44 -19.18 16.91 10.33
CA THR A 44 -17.77 17.27 10.28
C THR A 44 -17.14 16.35 9.24
N GLY A 45 -16.86 16.87 8.05
CA GLY A 45 -16.10 16.13 7.04
C GLY A 45 -14.80 15.60 7.65
N LEU A 46 -14.29 14.49 7.12
CA LEU A 46 -12.98 14.00 7.56
C LEU A 46 -11.94 15.12 7.34
N ALA A 47 -11.00 15.27 8.27
CA ALA A 47 -9.92 16.26 8.14
C ALA A 47 -9.02 16.00 6.91
N ILE A 48 -9.11 14.80 6.35
CA ILE A 48 -8.34 14.31 5.21
C ILE A 48 -9.34 13.91 4.12
N PRO A 49 -9.14 14.32 2.85
CA PRO A 49 -10.04 13.93 1.76
C PRO A 49 -10.03 12.40 1.58
N GLY A 50 -11.19 11.85 1.21
CA GLY A 50 -11.38 10.39 1.13
C GLY A 50 -10.37 9.67 0.23
N TRP A 51 -9.96 10.29 -0.88
CA TRP A 51 -8.95 9.73 -1.78
C TRP A 51 -7.58 9.59 -1.09
N ALA A 52 -7.19 10.57 -0.27
CA ALA A 52 -5.89 10.55 0.42
C ALA A 52 -5.86 9.44 1.49
N LEU A 53 -6.99 9.22 2.16
CA LEU A 53 -7.15 8.12 3.11
C LEU A 53 -6.99 6.75 2.41
N VAL A 54 -7.64 6.55 1.26
CA VAL A 54 -7.48 5.31 0.47
C VAL A 54 -6.03 5.12 0.01
N THR A 55 -5.35 6.19 -0.45
CA THR A 55 -3.95 6.08 -0.87
C THR A 55 -3.01 5.74 0.29
N LEU A 56 -3.24 6.31 1.48
CA LEU A 56 -2.44 6.02 2.67
C LEU A 56 -2.61 4.56 3.11
N ILE A 57 -3.84 4.04 3.04
CA ILE A 57 -4.13 2.62 3.33
C ILE A 57 -3.43 1.72 2.30
N GLY A 58 -3.51 2.03 1.01
CA GLY A 58 -2.82 1.23 -0.01
C GLY A 58 -1.31 1.19 0.17
N ILE A 59 -0.69 2.33 0.52
CA ILE A 59 0.75 2.40 0.81
C ILE A 59 1.08 1.60 2.08
N SER A 60 0.26 1.68 3.12
CA SER A 60 0.52 0.94 4.37
C SER A 60 0.43 -0.57 4.15
N GLU A 61 -0.52 -1.06 3.36
CA GLU A 61 -0.62 -2.48 3.00
C GLU A 61 0.62 -2.97 2.23
N LEU A 62 1.12 -2.18 1.27
CA LEU A 62 2.34 -2.51 0.54
C LEU A 62 3.57 -2.58 1.48
N LEU A 63 3.70 -1.62 2.40
CA LEU A 63 4.77 -1.64 3.39
C LEU A 63 4.67 -2.84 4.31
N LEU A 64 3.46 -3.19 4.75
CA LEU A 64 3.22 -4.34 5.62
C LEU A 64 3.59 -5.65 4.90
N GLY A 65 3.24 -5.78 3.62
CA GLY A 65 3.65 -6.90 2.78
C GLY A 65 5.16 -7.00 2.59
N ALA A 66 5.84 -5.87 2.37
CA ALA A 66 7.31 -5.83 2.25
C ALA A 66 8.00 -6.26 3.54
N VAL A 67 7.52 -5.79 4.69
CA VAL A 67 8.02 -6.19 6.02
C VAL A 67 7.81 -7.69 6.24
N LEU A 68 6.61 -8.20 5.95
CA LEU A 68 6.31 -9.63 6.08
C LEU A 68 7.24 -10.47 5.22
N TYR A 69 7.45 -10.09 3.96
CA TYR A 69 8.39 -10.76 3.07
C TYR A 69 9.82 -10.77 3.63
N PHE A 70 10.29 -9.64 4.17
CA PHE A 70 11.63 -9.55 4.73
C PHE A 70 11.82 -10.51 5.93
N VAL A 71 10.80 -10.60 6.80
CA VAL A 71 10.79 -11.56 7.91
C VAL A 71 10.89 -13.00 7.39
N LEU A 72 10.04 -13.38 6.43
CA LEU A 72 10.09 -14.71 5.80
C LEU A 72 11.44 -15.00 5.13
N TYR A 73 11.99 -14.01 4.43
CA TYR A 73 13.29 -14.13 3.79
C TYR A 73 14.38 -14.45 4.80
N LYS A 74 14.41 -13.72 5.93
CA LYS A 74 15.44 -13.87 6.97
C LYS A 74 15.32 -15.16 7.78
N PHE A 75 14.12 -15.67 7.99
CA PHE A 75 13.91 -16.84 8.85
C PHE A 75 13.82 -18.17 8.10
N VAL A 76 13.27 -18.15 6.87
CA VAL A 76 12.97 -19.36 6.10
C VAL A 76 13.91 -19.49 4.91
N LEU A 77 13.97 -18.49 4.04
CA LEU A 77 14.69 -18.62 2.76
C LEU A 77 16.21 -18.46 2.91
N SER A 78 16.69 -17.62 3.83
CA SER A 78 18.12 -17.40 4.02
C SER A 78 18.80 -18.45 4.90
N LYS A 79 18.07 -19.50 5.30
CA LYS A 79 18.71 -20.70 5.83
C LYS A 79 19.17 -21.51 4.63
N ASP A 80 20.43 -21.37 4.29
CA ASP A 80 21.09 -22.31 3.39
C ASP A 80 20.81 -23.72 3.93
N TYR A 81 20.18 -24.56 3.12
CA TYR A 81 20.09 -25.99 3.39
C TYR A 81 21.53 -26.48 3.39
N GLU A 82 22.11 -26.61 4.58
CA GLU A 82 23.41 -27.23 4.74
C GLU A 82 23.29 -28.64 4.11
N PRO A 83 24.04 -28.96 3.04
CA PRO A 83 23.94 -30.25 2.35
C PRO A 83 24.66 -31.34 3.17
N THR A 84 24.59 -31.27 4.50
CA THR A 84 25.25 -32.19 5.43
C THR A 84 24.41 -33.43 5.73
N THR A 85 23.18 -33.51 5.19
CA THR A 85 22.35 -34.72 5.28
C THR A 85 22.01 -35.26 3.89
N ASN A 86 23.03 -35.54 3.08
CA ASN A 86 22.89 -36.56 2.04
C ASN A 86 22.75 -37.91 2.75
N THR A 87 21.53 -38.28 3.14
CA THR A 87 21.15 -39.53 3.81
C THR A 87 21.25 -40.75 2.89
N TYR A 88 22.24 -40.77 1.99
CA TYR A 88 22.56 -41.95 1.21
C TYR A 88 23.97 -42.38 1.58
N ALA A 89 24.06 -43.23 2.60
CA ALA A 89 25.25 -44.04 2.82
C ALA A 89 25.14 -45.26 1.89
N PRO A 90 25.93 -45.37 0.81
CA PRO A 90 25.93 -46.58 -0.01
C PRO A 90 26.37 -47.77 0.86
N ALA A 91 25.66 -48.90 0.73
CA ALA A 91 26.01 -50.13 1.43
C ALA A 91 27.40 -50.62 0.97
N ALA A 92 28.22 -51.07 1.91
CA ALA A 92 29.54 -51.62 1.60
C ALA A 92 29.39 -52.88 0.72
N THR A 93 29.78 -52.77 -0.55
CA THR A 93 29.86 -53.91 -1.46
C THR A 93 31.15 -54.66 -1.18
N ASN A 94 31.05 -55.88 -0.67
CA ASN A 94 32.20 -56.78 -0.62
C ASN A 94 32.50 -57.21 -2.05
N GLU A 95 33.67 -56.80 -2.55
CA GLU A 95 34.19 -57.21 -3.85
C GLU A 95 34.51 -58.72 -3.79
N VAL A 96 33.98 -59.49 -4.75
CA VAL A 96 34.27 -60.93 -4.95
C VAL A 96 35.30 -61.06 -6.05
#